data_AF-I9TDP6-F1
#
_entry.id   AF-I9TDP6-F1
#
_cell.length_a   1.000
_cell.length_b   1.000
_cell.length_c   1.000
_cell.angle_alpha   90.00
_cell.angle_beta   90.00
_cell.angle_gamma   90.00
#
_symmetry.space_group_name_H-M   'P 1'
#
loop_
_entity.id
_entity.type
_entity.pdbx_description
1 polymer ?
#
loop_
_entity_poly.entity_id
_entity_poly.type
_entity_poly.pdbx_seq_one_letter_code
_entity_poly.pdbx_strand_id
1 'polypeptide(L)'
;MLYAKNKKEKTVMEIRFRNIISQKEQEISSYKLSLELAESSERKNSEGIERLRKLVEERESELSELKELYKAKRANYQEICTCVSIVNGMNICQNALTGKKRTTLQTKDCKDVVVYYQTVDAAFIVSLEKVLVGLTPQDKLVCILFRIGLTHQQVADFLGNTSETLSRRKSRLKSRYVHADARKLEDLICTL
;
A
#
# COMPACT_ATOMS: atom_id res chain seq x y z
N MET A 1 -85.71 -59.89 -5.46
CA MET A 1 -84.28 -59.98 -5.83
C MET A 1 -83.61 -58.63 -6.03
N LEU A 2 -84.24 -57.64 -6.67
CA LEU A 2 -83.68 -56.29 -6.89
C LEU A 2 -83.22 -55.56 -5.60
N TYR A 3 -84.00 -55.64 -4.51
CA TYR A 3 -83.69 -54.98 -3.24
C TYR A 3 -82.39 -55.46 -2.58
N ALA A 4 -82.12 -56.78 -2.62
CA ALA A 4 -80.93 -57.37 -2.02
C ALA A 4 -79.64 -57.04 -2.82
N LYS A 5 -79.73 -56.96 -4.15
CA LYS A 5 -78.63 -56.55 -5.03
C LYS A 5 -78.24 -55.08 -4.78
N ASN A 6 -79.24 -54.20 -4.69
CA ASN A 6 -79.04 -52.77 -4.45
C ASN A 6 -78.43 -52.49 -3.05
N LYS A 7 -78.83 -53.28 -2.03
CA LYS A 7 -78.24 -53.20 -0.68
C LYS A 7 -76.77 -53.63 -0.67
N LYS A 8 -76.42 -54.70 -1.39
CA LYS A 8 -75.03 -55.20 -1.48
C LYS A 8 -74.12 -54.21 -2.22
N GLU A 9 -74.59 -53.62 -3.31
CA GLU A 9 -73.86 -52.59 -4.07
C GLU A 9 -73.62 -51.33 -3.22
N LYS A 10 -74.61 -50.92 -2.42
CA LYS A 10 -74.47 -49.82 -1.46
C LYS A 10 -73.40 -50.09 -0.40
N THR A 11 -73.40 -51.28 0.21
CA THR A 11 -72.39 -51.66 1.22
C THR A 11 -70.97 -51.72 0.64
N VAL A 12 -70.80 -52.20 -0.60
CA VAL A 12 -69.48 -52.21 -1.27
C VAL A 12 -68.97 -50.79 -1.52
N MET A 13 -69.84 -49.88 -1.97
CA MET A 13 -69.48 -48.46 -2.13
C MET A 13 -69.09 -47.82 -0.80
N GLU A 14 -69.84 -48.06 0.27
CA GLU A 14 -69.53 -47.52 1.61
C GLU A 14 -68.16 -47.98 2.14
N ILE A 15 -67.78 -49.23 1.90
CA ILE A 15 -66.44 -49.74 2.25
C ILE A 15 -65.36 -49.05 1.42
N ARG A 16 -65.59 -48.90 0.11
CA ARG A 16 -64.64 -48.23 -0.78
C ARG A 16 -64.42 -46.77 -0.38
N PHE A 17 -65.48 -46.04 -0.06
CA PHE A 17 -65.37 -44.66 0.42
C PHE A 17 -64.63 -44.57 1.75
N ARG A 18 -64.91 -45.46 2.70
CA ARG A 18 -64.17 -45.51 3.98
C ARG A 18 -62.68 -45.74 3.78
N ASN A 19 -62.29 -46.64 2.87
CA ASN A 19 -60.88 -46.89 2.59
C ASN A 19 -60.19 -45.68 1.95
N ILE A 20 -60.87 -45.00 1.01
CA ILE A 20 -60.36 -43.78 0.39
C ILE A 20 -60.18 -42.67 1.43
N ILE A 21 -61.18 -42.46 2.30
CA ILE A 21 -61.11 -41.47 3.38
C ILE A 21 -59.93 -41.78 4.30
N SER A 22 -59.81 -43.04 4.76
CA SER A 22 -58.72 -43.47 5.63
C SER A 22 -57.34 -43.25 5.00
N GLN A 23 -57.18 -43.59 3.71
CA GLN A 23 -55.94 -43.33 2.98
C GLN A 23 -55.63 -41.83 2.88
N LYS A 24 -56.65 -41.00 2.58
CA LYS A 24 -56.47 -39.54 2.49
C LYS A 24 -56.15 -38.91 3.84
N GLU A 25 -56.71 -39.41 4.93
CA GLU A 25 -56.38 -38.98 6.30
C GLU A 25 -54.92 -39.29 6.65
N GLN A 26 -54.41 -40.45 6.24
CA GLN A 26 -53.00 -40.81 6.40
C GLN A 26 -52.08 -39.90 5.58
N GLU A 27 -52.41 -39.65 4.31
CA GLU A 27 -51.66 -38.73 3.44
C GLU A 27 -51.63 -37.30 4.04
N ILE A 28 -52.78 -36.78 4.47
CA ILE A 28 -52.87 -35.46 5.11
C ILE A 28 -51.99 -35.41 6.36
N SER A 29 -52.01 -36.46 7.18
CA SER A 29 -51.17 -36.52 8.40
C SER A 29 -49.68 -36.52 8.07
N SER A 30 -49.27 -37.26 7.03
CA SER A 30 -47.88 -37.27 6.56
C SER A 30 -47.43 -35.91 6.00
N TYR A 31 -48.30 -35.23 5.25
CA TYR A 31 -48.00 -33.90 4.73
C TYR A 31 -47.89 -32.85 5.84
N LYS A 32 -48.75 -32.91 6.87
CA LYS A 32 -48.65 -32.03 8.04
C LYS A 32 -47.31 -32.16 8.76
N LEU A 33 -46.85 -33.39 8.98
CA LEU A 33 -45.55 -33.64 9.60
C LEU A 33 -44.40 -33.10 8.75
N SER A 34 -44.44 -33.35 7.44
CA SER A 34 -43.43 -32.84 6.51
C SER A 34 -43.37 -31.31 6.48
N LEU A 35 -44.53 -30.66 6.53
CA LEU A 35 -44.65 -29.21 6.58
C LEU A 35 -44.05 -28.65 7.87
N GLU A 36 -44.37 -29.23 9.02
CA GLU A 36 -43.84 -28.80 10.32
C GLU A 36 -42.30 -28.93 10.39
N LEU A 37 -41.75 -30.02 9.85
CA LEU A 37 -40.31 -30.21 9.75
C LEU A 37 -39.66 -29.17 8.82
N ALA A 38 -40.28 -28.87 7.68
CA ALA A 38 -39.79 -27.87 6.74
C ALA A 38 -39.79 -26.47 7.37
N GLU A 39 -40.88 -26.07 8.04
CA GLU A 39 -40.98 -24.78 8.74
C GLU A 39 -39.94 -24.65 9.86
N SER A 40 -39.73 -25.72 10.64
CA SER A 40 -38.71 -25.74 11.70
C SER A 40 -37.30 -25.57 11.14
N SER A 41 -37.00 -26.24 10.02
CA SER A 41 -35.73 -26.09 9.30
C SER A 41 -35.55 -24.68 8.75
N GLU A 42 -36.59 -24.11 8.14
CA GLU A 42 -36.57 -22.74 7.60
C GLU A 42 -36.31 -21.70 8.70
N ARG A 43 -36.97 -21.83 9.86
CA ARG A 43 -36.71 -20.95 11.01
C ARG A 43 -35.25 -21.01 11.46
N LYS A 44 -34.69 -22.21 11.65
CA LYS A 44 -33.27 -22.39 12.04
C LYS A 44 -32.32 -21.79 11.00
N ASN A 45 -32.62 -21.98 9.72
CA ASN A 45 -31.82 -21.41 8.64
C ASN A 45 -31.89 -19.87 8.64
N SER A 46 -33.08 -19.29 8.85
CA SER A 46 -33.26 -17.84 8.92
C SER A 46 -32.48 -17.21 10.08
N GLU A 47 -32.48 -17.84 11.26
CA GLU A 47 -31.68 -17.42 12.41
C GLU A 47 -30.17 -17.60 12.16
N GLY A 48 -29.78 -18.63 11.40
CA GLY A 48 -28.41 -18.85 10.97
C GLY A 48 -27.91 -17.75 10.03
N ILE A 49 -28.73 -17.39 9.03
CA ILE A 49 -28.44 -16.31 8.08
C ILE A 49 -28.29 -14.98 8.81
N GLU A 50 -29.19 -14.67 9.74
CA GLU A 50 -29.15 -13.40 10.48
C GLU A 50 -27.89 -13.29 11.36
N ARG A 51 -27.49 -14.39 12.01
CA ARG A 51 -26.22 -14.43 12.76
C ARG A 51 -25.01 -14.21 11.86
N LEU A 52 -24.99 -14.82 10.69
CA LEU A 52 -23.90 -14.64 9.73
C LEU A 52 -23.84 -13.21 9.19
N ARG A 53 -24.99 -12.56 8.94
CA ARG A 53 -25.03 -11.16 8.51
C ARG A 53 -24.39 -10.23 9.53
N LYS A 54 -24.76 -10.36 10.81
CA LYS A 54 -24.15 -9.57 11.89
C LYS A 54 -22.66 -9.80 11.99
N LEU A 55 -22.21 -11.05 11.88
CA LEU A 55 -20.78 -11.36 11.90
C LEU A 55 -20.04 -10.74 10.71
N VAL A 56 -20.64 -10.73 9.51
CA VAL A 56 -20.05 -10.08 8.33
C VAL A 56 -19.92 -8.58 8.56
N GLU A 57 -20.96 -7.92 9.05
CA GLU A 57 -20.94 -6.48 9.36
C GLU A 57 -19.85 -6.13 10.40
N GLU A 58 -19.75 -6.91 11.48
CA GLU A 58 -18.70 -6.73 12.50
C GLU A 58 -17.30 -6.88 11.89
N ARG A 59 -17.09 -7.91 11.06
CA ARG A 59 -15.79 -8.15 10.40
C ARG A 59 -15.45 -7.10 9.36
N GLU A 60 -16.43 -6.57 8.64
CA GLU A 60 -16.23 -5.47 7.70
C GLU A 60 -15.82 -4.19 8.43
N SER A 61 -16.42 -3.92 9.59
CA SER A 61 -16.04 -2.79 10.45
C SER A 61 -14.60 -2.94 10.97
N GLU A 62 -14.25 -4.10 11.55
CA GLU A 62 -12.90 -4.39 12.04
C GLU A 62 -11.85 -4.27 10.93
N LEU A 63 -12.16 -4.77 9.73
CA LEU A 63 -11.27 -4.71 8.58
C LEU A 63 -11.06 -3.26 8.11
N SER A 64 -12.09 -2.42 8.19
CA SER A 64 -11.98 -0.99 7.90
C SER A 64 -11.05 -0.29 8.89
N GLU A 65 -11.24 -0.51 10.19
CA GLU A 65 -10.37 0.06 11.24
C GLU A 65 -8.92 -0.38 11.09
N LEU A 66 -8.68 -1.66 10.81
CA LEU A 66 -7.34 -2.19 10.63
C LEU A 66 -6.63 -1.59 9.41
N LYS A 67 -7.37 -1.33 8.32
CA LYS A 67 -6.82 -0.66 7.12
C LYS A 67 -6.36 0.76 7.44
N GLU A 68 -7.13 1.51 8.22
CA GLU A 68 -6.75 2.87 8.62
C GLU A 68 -5.55 2.88 9.57
N LEU A 69 -5.54 1.97 10.56
CA LEU A 69 -4.37 1.78 11.43
C LEU A 69 -3.10 1.44 10.64
N TYR A 70 -3.22 0.57 9.63
CA TYR A 70 -2.09 0.20 8.77
C TYR A 70 -1.58 1.39 7.95
N LYS A 71 -2.49 2.19 7.37
CA LYS A 71 -2.13 3.43 6.64
C LYS A 71 -1.38 4.40 7.53
N ALA A 72 -1.89 4.65 8.74
CA ALA A 72 -1.26 5.55 9.72
C ALA A 72 0.14 5.04 10.13
N LYS A 73 0.26 3.74 10.42
CA LYS A 73 1.55 3.13 10.80
C LYS A 73 2.57 3.20 9.66
N ARG A 74 2.13 3.01 8.41
CA ARG A 74 2.98 3.14 7.22
C ARG A 74 3.46 4.58 7.03
N ALA A 75 2.59 5.57 7.22
CA ALA A 75 2.96 6.98 7.14
C ALA A 75 4.02 7.33 8.20
N ASN A 76 3.81 6.92 9.45
CA ASN A 76 4.78 7.12 10.54
C ASN A 76 6.13 6.45 10.24
N TYR A 77 6.12 5.20 9.75
CA TYR A 77 7.37 4.53 9.34
C TYR A 77 8.12 5.32 8.25
N GLN A 78 7.40 5.89 7.28
CA GLN A 78 8.00 6.71 6.22
C GLN A 78 8.59 8.01 6.77
N GLU A 79 7.95 8.64 7.75
CA GLU A 79 8.50 9.81 8.46
C GLU A 79 9.79 9.45 9.19
N ILE A 80 9.81 8.34 9.93
CA ILE A 80 11.02 7.86 10.62
C ILE A 80 12.16 7.60 9.63
N CYS A 81 11.88 6.92 8.51
CA CYS A 81 12.88 6.71 7.46
C CYS A 81 13.44 8.03 6.92
N THR A 82 12.60 9.03 6.74
CA THR A 82 13.01 10.36 6.29
C THR A 82 13.92 11.03 7.31
N CYS A 83 13.56 11.00 8.60
CA CYS A 83 14.40 11.51 9.69
C CYS A 83 15.76 10.83 9.74
N VAL A 84 15.82 9.49 9.57
CA VAL A 84 17.08 8.75 9.51
C VAL A 84 17.95 9.23 8.33
N SER A 85 17.35 9.41 7.14
CA SER A 85 18.07 9.94 5.98
C SER A 85 18.60 11.36 6.22
N ILE A 86 17.83 12.23 6.88
CA ILE A 86 18.26 13.59 7.25
C ILE A 86 19.48 13.53 8.18
N VAL A 87 19.43 12.73 9.25
CA VAL A 87 20.53 12.60 10.22
C VAL A 87 21.79 12.04 9.57
N ASN A 88 21.65 11.01 8.73
CA ASN A 88 22.77 10.43 7.99
C ASN A 88 23.37 11.47 7.03
N GLY A 89 22.54 12.16 6.26
CA GLY A 89 22.97 13.21 5.33
C GLY A 89 23.70 14.35 6.03
N MET A 90 23.17 14.81 7.17
CA MET A 90 23.80 15.82 8.02
C MET A 90 25.20 15.37 8.47
N ASN A 91 25.32 14.15 8.98
CA ASN A 91 26.60 13.61 9.43
C ASN A 91 27.61 13.49 8.28
N ILE A 92 27.16 13.14 7.07
CA ILE A 92 28.02 13.08 5.89
C ILE A 92 28.53 14.48 5.51
N CYS A 93 27.66 15.48 5.45
CA CYS A 93 28.07 16.87 5.21
C CYS A 93 29.04 17.38 6.29
N GLN A 94 28.79 17.06 7.56
CA GLN A 94 29.67 17.44 8.67
C GLN A 94 31.05 16.78 8.56
N ASN A 95 31.10 15.50 8.17
CA ASN A 95 32.37 14.80 7.94
C ASN A 95 33.16 15.44 6.78
N ALA A 96 32.46 15.87 5.72
CA ALA A 96 33.09 16.59 4.61
C ALA A 96 33.71 17.92 5.08
N LEU A 97 32.96 18.72 5.85
CA LEU A 97 33.43 20.01 6.38
C LEU A 97 34.57 19.87 7.39
N THR A 98 34.59 18.80 8.18
CA THR A 98 35.65 18.53 9.18
C THR A 98 36.87 17.80 8.61
N GLY A 99 36.89 17.51 7.31
CA GLY A 99 38.00 16.81 6.66
C GLY A 99 38.13 15.34 7.07
N LYS A 100 37.10 14.75 7.71
CA LYS A 100 37.07 13.31 8.01
C LYS A 100 36.85 12.54 6.71
N LYS A 101 37.95 11.99 6.19
CA LYS A 101 37.93 11.18 4.95
C LYS A 101 36.97 10.00 5.11
N ARG A 102 36.11 9.81 4.11
CA ARG A 102 35.28 8.62 3.99
C ARG A 102 35.73 7.88 2.73
N THR A 103 36.23 6.67 2.90
CA THR A 103 36.90 5.93 1.83
C THR A 103 35.94 5.42 0.76
N THR A 104 34.66 5.21 1.10
CA THR A 104 33.64 4.78 0.12
C THR A 104 32.25 5.27 0.50
N LEU A 105 31.64 6.10 -0.35
CA LEU A 105 30.23 6.46 -0.26
C LEU A 105 29.39 5.50 -1.10
N GLN A 106 28.35 4.94 -0.50
CA GLN A 106 27.35 4.13 -1.20
C GLN A 106 26.29 5.04 -1.84
N THR A 107 25.53 4.48 -2.78
CA THR A 107 24.39 5.17 -3.40
C THR A 107 23.37 5.65 -2.36
N LYS A 108 23.17 4.89 -1.27
CA LYS A 108 22.29 5.29 -0.17
C LYS A 108 22.81 6.55 0.54
N ASP A 109 24.12 6.62 0.82
CA ASP A 109 24.72 7.81 1.43
C ASP A 109 24.47 9.07 0.60
N CYS A 110 24.60 8.96 -0.73
CA CYS A 110 24.32 10.06 -1.64
C CYS A 110 22.85 10.50 -1.58
N LYS A 111 21.92 9.54 -1.49
CA LYS A 111 20.49 9.83 -1.36
C LYS A 111 20.18 10.50 -0.02
N ASP A 112 20.77 10.02 1.07
CA ASP A 112 20.61 10.59 2.41
C ASP A 112 21.07 12.07 2.45
N VAL A 113 22.20 12.40 1.80
CA VAL A 113 22.64 13.79 1.66
C VAL A 113 21.67 14.64 0.85
N VAL A 114 21.11 14.11 -0.25
CA VAL A 114 20.12 14.85 -1.05
C VAL A 114 18.86 15.12 -0.23
N VAL A 115 18.34 14.12 0.50
CA VAL A 115 17.18 14.29 1.38
C VAL A 115 17.45 15.33 2.46
N TYR A 116 18.61 15.24 3.12
CA TYR A 116 19.02 16.27 4.07
C TYR A 116 19.04 17.66 3.45
N TYR A 117 19.69 17.83 2.30
CA TYR A 117 19.84 19.14 1.69
C TYR A 117 18.54 19.71 1.12
N GLN A 118 17.58 18.85 0.75
CA GLN A 118 16.20 19.28 0.45
C GLN A 118 15.51 19.94 1.64
N THR A 119 15.87 19.58 2.87
CA THR A 119 15.31 20.21 4.09
C THR A 119 16.00 21.53 4.45
N VAL A 120 17.28 21.68 4.09
CA VAL A 120 18.10 22.85 4.44
C VAL A 120 18.04 23.94 3.36
N ASP A 121 18.10 23.56 2.08
CA ASP A 121 18.07 24.46 0.94
C ASP A 121 17.28 23.80 -0.23
N ALA A 122 15.96 23.71 -0.06
CA ALA A 122 15.05 23.16 -1.06
C ALA A 122 15.15 23.92 -2.39
N ALA A 123 15.32 25.24 -2.34
CA ALA A 123 15.38 26.10 -3.52
C ALA A 123 16.59 25.76 -4.40
N PHE A 124 17.75 25.49 -3.79
CA PHE A 124 18.92 25.00 -4.50
C PHE A 124 18.66 23.66 -5.20
N ILE A 125 18.08 22.67 -4.50
CA ILE A 125 17.81 21.36 -5.10
C ILE A 125 16.82 21.45 -6.26
N VAL A 126 15.73 22.20 -6.10
CA VAL A 126 14.75 22.44 -7.17
C VAL A 126 15.40 23.13 -8.37
N SER A 127 16.25 24.13 -8.12
CA SER A 127 16.98 24.82 -9.18
C SER A 127 17.95 23.87 -9.89
N LEU A 128 18.68 23.05 -9.14
CA LEU A 128 19.61 22.07 -9.67
C LEU A 128 18.90 21.05 -10.57
N GLU A 129 17.74 20.53 -10.15
CA GLU A 129 16.94 19.57 -10.93
C GLU A 129 16.29 20.19 -12.17
N LYS A 130 15.89 21.47 -12.10
CA LYS A 130 15.36 22.21 -13.25
C LYS A 130 16.40 22.40 -14.33
N VAL A 131 17.64 22.73 -13.95
CA VAL A 131 18.67 23.04 -14.96
C VAL A 131 19.43 21.80 -15.42
N LEU A 132 19.52 20.76 -14.59
CA LEU A 132 20.20 19.51 -14.92
C LEU A 132 19.24 18.33 -14.79
N VAL A 133 18.54 18.05 -15.89
CA VAL A 133 17.64 16.89 -15.97
C VAL A 133 18.44 15.59 -15.87
N GLY A 134 17.96 14.65 -15.03
CA GLY A 134 18.55 13.31 -14.92
C GLY A 134 19.84 13.23 -14.10
N LEU A 135 20.07 14.15 -13.17
CA LEU A 135 21.20 14.04 -12.22
C LEU A 135 21.06 12.82 -11.33
N THR A 136 22.15 12.04 -11.24
CA THR A 136 22.24 10.96 -10.27
C THR A 136 22.38 11.53 -8.84
N PRO A 137 22.01 10.77 -7.79
CA PRO A 137 22.24 11.21 -6.41
C PRO A 137 23.69 11.59 -6.13
N GLN A 138 24.65 10.93 -6.78
CA GLN A 138 26.06 11.21 -6.63
C GLN A 138 26.48 12.51 -7.34
N ASP A 139 25.83 12.87 -8.45
CA ASP A 139 26.07 14.18 -9.07
C ASP A 139 25.50 15.32 -8.22
N LYS A 140 24.30 15.12 -7.66
CA LYS A 140 23.71 16.08 -6.71
C LYS A 140 24.59 16.26 -5.47
N LEU A 141 25.16 15.17 -4.94
CA LEU A 141 26.13 15.22 -3.85
C LEU A 141 27.32 16.12 -4.21
N VAL A 142 27.93 15.97 -5.39
CA VAL A 142 29.06 16.82 -5.82
C VAL A 142 28.66 18.30 -5.81
N CYS A 143 27.49 18.64 -6.36
CA CYS A 143 26.97 20.00 -6.36
C CYS A 143 26.73 20.53 -4.93
N ILE A 144 26.17 19.71 -4.04
CA ILE A 144 25.94 20.06 -2.63
C ILE A 144 27.27 20.32 -1.91
N LEU A 145 28.29 19.48 -2.12
CA LEU A 145 29.60 19.65 -1.47
C LEU A 145 30.26 20.98 -1.86
N PHE A 146 30.16 21.41 -3.11
CA PHE A 146 30.61 22.73 -3.52
C PHE A 146 29.73 23.84 -2.94
N ARG A 147 28.41 23.66 -2.93
CA ARG A 147 27.45 24.62 -2.38
C ARG A 147 27.67 24.91 -0.90
N ILE A 148 28.12 23.92 -0.11
CA ILE A 148 28.50 24.10 1.29
C ILE A 148 29.94 24.65 1.48
N GLY A 149 30.61 25.05 0.38
CA GLY A 149 31.88 25.78 0.43
C GLY A 149 33.15 24.93 0.36
N LEU A 150 33.07 23.63 0.06
CA LEU A 150 34.29 22.84 -0.11
C LEU A 150 35.04 23.23 -1.38
N THR A 151 36.37 23.31 -1.27
CA THR A 151 37.26 23.49 -2.41
C THR A 151 37.30 22.23 -3.29
N HIS A 152 37.74 22.39 -4.54
CA HIS A 152 37.90 21.26 -5.47
C HIS A 152 38.75 20.12 -4.89
N GLN A 153 39.85 20.45 -4.20
CA GLN A 153 40.70 19.43 -3.57
C GLN A 153 40.00 18.73 -2.42
N GLN A 154 39.28 19.46 -1.55
CA GLN A 154 38.53 18.86 -0.44
C GLN A 154 37.41 17.94 -0.95
N VAL A 155 36.71 18.32 -2.03
CA VAL A 155 35.70 17.45 -2.66
C VAL A 155 36.34 16.20 -3.25
N ALA A 156 37.48 16.32 -3.93
CA ALA A 156 38.19 15.19 -4.49
C ALA A 156 38.63 14.21 -3.38
N ASP A 157 39.26 14.73 -2.33
CA ASP A 157 39.73 13.96 -1.17
C ASP A 157 38.58 13.28 -0.43
N PHE A 158 37.46 13.99 -0.22
CA PHE A 158 36.30 13.44 0.48
C PHE A 158 35.62 12.31 -0.30
N LEU A 159 35.58 12.41 -1.63
CA LEU A 159 35.01 11.39 -2.50
C LEU A 159 35.98 10.25 -2.82
N GLY A 160 37.22 10.29 -2.33
CA GLY A 160 38.27 9.32 -2.66
C GLY A 160 38.68 9.35 -4.14
N ASN A 161 38.50 10.48 -4.82
CA ASN A 161 38.80 10.65 -6.24
C ASN A 161 40.06 11.49 -6.43
N THR A 162 40.73 11.33 -7.57
CA THR A 162 41.78 12.29 -7.96
C THR A 162 41.17 13.61 -8.40
N SER A 163 41.96 14.70 -8.32
CA SER A 163 41.54 16.02 -8.79
C SER A 163 41.14 16.01 -10.27
N GLU A 164 41.84 15.23 -11.11
CA GLU A 164 41.52 15.05 -12.53
C GLU A 164 40.19 14.33 -12.73
N THR A 165 39.91 13.32 -11.91
CA THR A 165 38.65 12.57 -11.97
C THR A 165 37.47 13.48 -11.66
N LEU A 166 37.60 14.31 -10.62
CA LEU A 166 36.61 15.33 -10.29
C LEU A 166 36.48 16.39 -11.40
N SER A 167 37.58 16.83 -11.99
CA SER A 167 37.58 17.78 -13.12
C SER A 167 36.86 17.23 -14.35
N ARG A 168 37.12 15.97 -14.71
CA ARG A 168 36.39 15.28 -15.80
C ARG A 168 34.90 15.18 -15.49
N ARG A 169 34.54 14.87 -14.24
CA ARG A 169 33.13 14.82 -13.82
C ARG A 169 32.47 16.20 -13.89
N LYS A 170 33.11 17.25 -13.37
CA LYS A 170 32.63 18.64 -13.46
C LYS A 170 32.46 19.08 -14.92
N SER A 171 33.40 18.71 -15.79
CA SER A 171 33.30 18.96 -17.23
C SER A 171 32.08 18.26 -17.87
N ARG A 172 31.80 17.01 -17.52
CA ARG A 172 30.58 16.30 -17.98
C ARG A 172 29.29 16.93 -17.45
N LEU A 173 29.29 17.42 -16.21
CA LEU A 173 28.15 18.14 -15.65
C LEU A 173 27.93 19.46 -16.40
N LYS A 174 29.02 20.20 -16.69
CA LYS A 174 28.98 21.42 -17.50
C LYS A 174 28.54 21.15 -18.94
N SER A 175 28.99 20.06 -19.58
CA SER A 175 28.63 19.75 -20.97
C SER A 175 27.14 19.44 -21.12
N ARG A 176 26.54 18.76 -20.13
CA ARG A 176 25.08 18.58 -20.03
C ARG A 176 24.32 19.91 -19.87
N TYR A 177 25.01 20.93 -19.35
CA TYR A 177 24.49 22.28 -19.11
C TYR A 177 24.64 23.22 -20.31
N VAL A 178 25.39 22.88 -21.37
CA VAL A 178 25.67 23.80 -22.51
C VAL A 178 24.40 24.23 -23.26
N HIS A 179 23.27 23.55 -23.07
CA HIS A 179 21.96 23.98 -23.57
C HIS A 179 21.23 24.99 -22.67
N ALA A 180 21.77 25.32 -21.49
CA ALA A 180 21.18 26.18 -20.47
C ALA A 180 22.21 27.08 -19.76
N ASP A 181 23.08 27.78 -20.50
CA ASP A 181 23.80 29.00 -20.03
C ASP A 181 24.82 28.82 -18.87
N ALA A 182 25.95 28.16 -19.14
CA ALA A 182 27.02 27.72 -18.21
C ALA A 182 27.44 28.66 -17.06
N ARG A 183 27.26 29.99 -17.17
CA ARG A 183 27.54 30.95 -16.08
C ARG A 183 26.63 30.71 -14.87
N LYS A 184 25.36 30.36 -15.12
CA LYS A 184 24.37 30.10 -14.07
C LYS A 184 24.71 28.88 -13.21
N LEU A 185 25.45 27.88 -13.72
CA LEU A 185 25.83 26.71 -12.92
C LEU A 185 26.93 27.07 -11.92
N GLU A 186 27.91 27.88 -12.34
CA GLU A 186 28.94 28.37 -11.44
C GLU A 186 28.36 29.35 -10.44
N ASP A 187 27.43 30.23 -10.83
CA ASP A 187 26.71 31.08 -9.88
C ASP A 187 25.87 30.26 -8.87
N LEU A 188 25.24 29.16 -9.33
CA LEU A 188 24.39 28.29 -8.50
C LEU A 188 25.22 27.44 -7.52
N ILE A 189 26.34 26.89 -7.97
CA ILE A 189 27.17 25.96 -7.19
C ILE A 189 28.24 26.71 -6.38
N CYS A 190 28.80 27.78 -6.93
CA CYS A 190 29.88 28.58 -6.35
C CYS A 190 29.36 29.94 -5.86
N THR A 191 28.17 30.03 -5.27
CA THR A 191 27.78 31.25 -4.53
C THR A 191 28.60 31.36 -3.24
N LEU A 192 29.88 31.67 -3.43
CA LEU A 192 30.81 32.43 -2.60
C LEU A 192 31.66 33.26 -3.57
#